data_AF-A0A497LWA9-F1
#
_entry.id   AF-A0A497LWA9-F1
#
_cell.length_a   1.000
_cell.length_b   1.000
_cell.length_c   1.000
_cell.angle_alpha   90.00
_cell.angle_beta   90.00
_cell.angle_gamma   90.00
#
_symmetry.space_group_name_H-M   'P 1'
#
loop_
_entity.id
_entity.type
_entity.pdbx_description
1 polymer ?
#
loop_
_entity_poly.entity_id
_entity_poly.type
_entity_poly.pdbx_seq_one_letter_code
_entity_poly.pdbx_strand_id
1 'polypeptide(L)'
;EVKDTLGSGWVDRLVEDVYPSIREDLKFASRFLITDPESNILLTDKILEDIELLKENFEFEELDESYRILSSVTSSYLKEAIYGKPMERQRLAILISEGEIAEYLDGSLKDNLSRMILDLGKIRKSLA
;
A
#
# COMPACT_ATOMS: atom_id res chain seq x y z
N GLU A 1 4.35 -12.40 29.39
CA GLU A 1 3.12 -12.11 30.18
C GLU A 1 1.84 -12.55 29.47
N VAL A 2 1.40 -11.90 28.37
CA VAL A 2 0.15 -12.26 27.67
C VAL A 2 0.17 -13.70 27.10
N LYS A 3 1.24 -14.08 26.39
CA LYS A 3 1.45 -15.44 25.86
C LYS A 3 1.48 -16.52 26.96
N ASP A 4 2.09 -16.21 28.10
CA ASP A 4 2.21 -17.12 29.24
C ASP A 4 0.87 -17.32 29.97
N THR A 5 -0.01 -16.32 29.92
CA THR A 5 -1.32 -16.34 30.57
C THR A 5 -2.39 -17.02 29.71
N LEU A 6 -2.32 -16.86 28.38
CA LEU A 6 -3.38 -17.27 27.45
C LEU A 6 -3.07 -18.57 26.67
N GLY A 7 -1.83 -19.07 26.72
CA GLY A 7 -1.45 -20.32 26.07
C GLY A 7 -1.34 -20.23 24.54
N SER A 8 -1.35 -21.37 23.85
CA SER A 8 -1.03 -21.48 22.40
C SER A 8 -2.10 -20.96 21.42
N GLY A 9 -3.08 -20.18 21.89
CA GLY A 9 -4.10 -19.52 21.06
C GLY A 9 -4.35 -18.07 21.50
N TRP A 10 -3.38 -17.46 22.17
CA TRP A 10 -3.52 -16.13 22.76
C TRP A 10 -3.77 -15.04 21.72
N VAL A 11 -3.19 -15.18 20.52
CA VAL A 11 -3.41 -14.24 19.40
C VAL A 11 -4.87 -14.29 18.96
N ASP A 12 -5.43 -15.49 18.77
CA ASP A 12 -6.80 -15.65 18.33
C ASP A 12 -7.79 -15.06 19.33
N ARG A 13 -7.61 -15.34 20.63
CA ARG A 13 -8.45 -14.76 21.69
C ARG A 13 -8.31 -13.24 21.78
N LEU A 14 -7.07 -12.73 21.70
CA LEU A 14 -6.86 -11.28 21.74
C LEU A 14 -7.54 -10.58 20.56
N VAL A 15 -7.46 -11.19 19.38
CA VAL A 15 -8.10 -10.69 18.17
C VAL A 15 -9.62 -10.76 18.30
N GLU A 16 -10.19 -11.89 18.69
CA GLU A 16 -11.65 -12.07 18.79
C GLU A 16 -12.28 -11.22 19.90
N ASP A 17 -11.64 -11.16 21.07
CA ASP A 17 -12.23 -10.53 22.25
C ASP A 17 -11.99 -9.01 22.32
N VAL A 18 -10.88 -8.53 21.76
CA VAL A 18 -10.46 -7.12 21.91
C VAL A 18 -10.52 -6.34 20.59
N TYR A 19 -10.12 -6.94 19.47
CA TYR A 19 -10.03 -6.28 18.17
C TYR A 19 -10.64 -7.13 17.04
N PRO A 20 -11.94 -7.44 17.09
CA PRO A 20 -12.55 -8.45 16.23
C PRO A 20 -12.46 -8.14 14.73
N SER A 21 -12.34 -6.86 14.34
CA SER A 21 -12.20 -6.45 12.95
C SER A 21 -10.79 -6.58 12.40
N ILE A 22 -9.75 -6.73 13.24
CA ILE A 22 -8.35 -6.58 12.81
C ILE A 22 -7.95 -7.59 11.73
N ARG A 23 -8.58 -8.77 11.70
CA ARG A 23 -8.34 -9.77 10.65
C ARG A 23 -8.76 -9.24 9.29
N GLU A 24 -9.99 -8.77 9.19
CA GLU A 24 -10.54 -8.22 7.95
C GLU A 24 -9.85 -6.90 7.58
N ASP A 25 -9.52 -6.07 8.56
CA ASP A 25 -8.81 -4.81 8.35
C ASP A 25 -7.39 -5.05 7.79
N LEU A 26 -6.66 -6.02 8.35
CA LEU A 26 -5.34 -6.42 7.86
C LEU A 26 -5.42 -7.06 6.47
N LYS A 27 -6.39 -7.96 6.27
CA LYS A 27 -6.66 -8.60 4.99
C LYS A 27 -6.94 -7.55 3.91
N PHE A 28 -7.83 -6.60 4.18
CA PHE A 28 -8.10 -5.48 3.27
C PHE A 28 -6.88 -4.59 3.04
N ALA A 29 -6.17 -4.20 4.11
CA ALA A 29 -5.02 -3.30 4.00
C ALA A 29 -3.84 -3.91 3.25
N SER A 30 -3.67 -5.24 3.34
CA SER A 30 -2.57 -5.96 2.70
C SER A 30 -2.57 -5.85 1.17
N ARG A 31 -3.75 -5.64 0.55
CA ARG A 31 -3.90 -5.35 -0.89
C ARG A 31 -3.13 -4.11 -1.36
N PHE A 32 -2.75 -3.22 -0.44
CA PHE A 32 -2.08 -1.96 -0.76
C PHE A 32 -0.66 -1.90 -0.19
N LEU A 33 -0.15 -3.04 0.29
CA LEU A 33 1.15 -3.13 0.94
C LEU A 33 2.26 -3.46 -0.07
N ILE A 34 3.11 -2.48 -0.35
CA ILE A 34 4.28 -2.66 -1.22
C ILE A 34 5.50 -2.99 -0.35
N THR A 35 5.99 -4.23 -0.46
CA THR A 35 7.12 -4.77 0.33
C THR A 35 8.44 -4.79 -0.45
N ASP A 36 8.48 -4.18 -1.64
CA ASP A 36 9.70 -4.06 -2.44
C ASP A 36 10.45 -2.75 -2.06
N PRO A 37 11.67 -2.82 -1.50
CA PRO A 37 12.44 -1.64 -1.10
C PRO A 37 12.81 -0.71 -2.25
N GLU A 38 12.92 -1.23 -3.48
CA GLU A 38 13.24 -0.41 -4.65
C GLU A 38 12.08 0.52 -5.00
N SER A 39 10.84 0.09 -4.82
CA SER A 39 9.65 0.90 -5.10
C SER A 39 9.10 1.64 -3.88
N ASN A 40 9.34 1.15 -2.66
CA ASN A 40 8.89 1.76 -1.41
C ASN A 40 10.04 2.40 -0.63
N ILE A 41 10.28 3.69 -0.88
CA ILE A 41 11.35 4.47 -0.23
C ILE A 41 11.17 4.66 1.29
N LEU A 42 10.00 4.30 1.84
CA LEU A 42 9.68 4.41 3.27
C LEU A 42 9.80 3.06 4.00
N LEU A 43 10.07 1.98 3.27
CA LEU A 43 10.21 0.65 3.84
C LEU A 43 11.59 0.50 4.49
N THR A 44 11.60 0.31 5.81
CA THR A 44 12.81 -0.01 6.58
C THR A 44 12.88 -1.52 6.84
N ASP A 45 14.08 -2.05 7.09
CA ASP A 45 14.27 -3.46 7.44
C ASP A 45 13.38 -3.89 8.61
N LYS A 46 13.25 -3.01 9.62
CA LYS A 46 12.40 -3.28 10.78
C LYS A 46 10.92 -3.39 10.42
N ILE A 47 10.42 -2.52 9.55
CA ILE A 47 9.02 -2.59 9.08
C ILE A 47 8.80 -3.87 8.26
N LEU A 48 9.78 -4.26 7.43
CA LEU A 48 9.68 -5.49 6.64
C LEU A 48 9.64 -6.73 7.55
N GLU A 49 10.49 -6.81 8.57
CA GLU A 49 10.44 -7.87 9.59
C GLU A 49 9.07 -7.95 10.27
N ASP A 50 8.52 -6.80 10.67
CA ASP A 50 7.21 -6.75 11.35
C ASP A 50 6.06 -7.17 10.41
N ILE A 51 6.16 -6.88 9.12
CA ILE A 51 5.20 -7.35 8.09
C ILE A 51 5.27 -8.87 7.95
N GLU A 52 6.46 -9.46 7.88
CA GLU A 52 6.60 -10.91 7.76
C GLU A 52 6.07 -11.64 9.01
N LEU A 53 6.30 -11.10 10.21
CA LEU A 53 5.68 -11.60 11.44
C LEU A 53 4.15 -11.54 11.41
N LEU A 54 3.56 -10.49 10.81
CA LEU A 54 2.12 -10.41 10.64
C LEU A 54 1.58 -11.48 9.67
N LYS A 55 2.30 -11.77 8.58
CA LYS A 55 1.90 -12.82 7.60
C LYS A 55 1.90 -14.23 8.20
N GLU A 56 2.73 -14.48 9.21
CA GLU A 56 2.70 -15.77 9.94
C GLU A 56 1.41 -15.98 10.72
N ASN A 57 0.70 -14.91 11.08
CA ASN A 57 -0.45 -14.94 11.99
C ASN A 57 -1.77 -14.50 11.32
N PHE A 58 -1.71 -13.85 10.16
CA PHE A 58 -2.87 -13.29 9.47
C PHE A 58 -2.82 -13.58 7.97
N GLU A 59 -4.00 -13.77 7.37
CA GLU A 59 -4.15 -13.92 5.94
C GLU A 59 -3.99 -12.56 5.24
N PHE A 60 -3.19 -12.53 4.17
CA PHE A 60 -3.00 -11.37 3.33
C PHE A 60 -3.67 -11.62 1.98
N GLU A 61 -4.29 -10.60 1.42
CA GLU A 61 -4.80 -10.62 0.05
C GLU A 61 -3.71 -10.28 -0.96
N GLU A 62 -3.98 -10.66 -2.20
CA GLU A 62 -3.14 -10.30 -3.33
C GLU A 62 -3.12 -8.77 -3.52
N LEU A 63 -1.95 -8.26 -3.91
CA LEU A 63 -1.75 -6.83 -4.11
C LEU A 63 -2.63 -6.33 -5.25
N ASP A 64 -3.30 -5.19 -5.02
CA ASP A 64 -4.10 -4.53 -6.03
C ASP A 64 -3.20 -3.99 -7.13
N GLU A 65 -3.34 -4.55 -8.33
CA GLU A 65 -2.41 -4.29 -9.44
C GLU A 65 -2.47 -2.82 -9.91
N SER A 66 -3.67 -2.22 -9.95
CA SER A 66 -3.82 -0.80 -10.28
C SER A 66 -3.10 0.07 -9.25
N TYR A 67 -3.22 -0.26 -7.96
CA TYR A 67 -2.50 0.43 -6.90
C TYR A 67 -0.99 0.25 -7.04
N ARG A 68 -0.51 -0.97 -7.29
CA ARG A 68 0.91 -1.29 -7.46
C ARG A 68 1.54 -0.45 -8.57
N ILE A 69 0.91 -0.44 -9.75
CA ILE A 69 1.41 0.31 -10.92
C ILE A 69 1.43 1.80 -10.61
N LEU A 70 0.32 2.36 -10.11
CA LEU A 70 0.21 3.78 -9.83
C LEU A 70 1.19 4.24 -8.74
N SER A 71 1.38 3.42 -7.69
CA SER A 71 2.33 3.71 -6.62
C SER A 71 3.77 3.68 -7.13
N SER A 72 4.13 2.76 -8.04
CA SER A 72 5.47 2.72 -8.64
C SER A 72 5.79 3.99 -9.43
N VAL A 73 4.82 4.48 -10.21
CA VAL A 73 4.96 5.74 -10.96
C VAL A 73 5.02 6.94 -10.01
N THR A 74 4.16 6.97 -8.99
CA THR A 74 4.16 8.01 -7.94
C THR A 74 5.51 8.07 -7.22
N SER A 75 6.07 6.92 -6.83
CA SER A 75 7.40 6.83 -6.21
C SER A 75 8.49 7.38 -7.13
N SER A 76 8.41 7.14 -8.44
CA SER A 76 9.37 7.68 -9.41
C SER A 76 9.31 9.22 -9.47
N TYR A 77 8.10 9.80 -9.43
CA TYR A 77 7.90 11.25 -9.34
C TYR A 77 8.45 11.83 -8.03
N LEU A 78 8.23 11.15 -6.91
CA LEU A 78 8.78 11.56 -5.61
C LEU A 78 10.30 11.51 -5.60
N LYS A 79 10.90 10.45 -6.14
CA LYS A 79 12.36 10.33 -6.28
C LYS A 79 12.93 11.45 -7.15
N GLU A 80 12.29 11.80 -8.26
CA GLU A 80 12.72 12.94 -9.07
C GLU A 80 12.61 14.27 -8.30
N ALA A 81 11.53 14.48 -7.54
CA ALA A 81 11.37 15.67 -6.72
C ALA A 81 12.42 15.79 -5.60
N ILE A 82 12.81 14.67 -4.99
CA ILE A 82 13.79 14.61 -3.90
C ILE A 82 15.23 14.70 -4.42
N TYR A 83 15.54 13.96 -5.49
CA TYR A 83 16.92 13.78 -5.97
C TYR A 83 17.27 14.62 -7.21
N GLY A 84 16.29 15.28 -7.83
CA GLY A 84 16.48 16.18 -8.97
C GLY A 84 16.89 15.49 -10.27
N LYS A 85 16.79 14.16 -10.37
CA LYS A 85 17.16 13.40 -11.57
C LYS A 85 15.91 13.05 -12.37
N PRO A 86 15.79 13.51 -13.63
CA PRO A 86 14.66 13.14 -14.48
C PRO A 86 14.70 11.63 -14.76
N MET A 87 13.57 10.96 -14.56
CA MET A 87 13.40 9.54 -14.91
C MET A 87 12.71 9.40 -16.27
N GLU A 88 13.07 8.37 -17.06
CA GLU A 88 12.33 8.03 -18.29
C GLU A 88 10.90 7.63 -17.96
N ARG A 89 9.95 8.00 -18.83
CA ARG A 89 8.52 7.83 -18.56
C ARG A 89 7.78 7.31 -19.79
N GLN A 90 6.81 6.44 -19.55
CA GLN A 90 5.83 6.00 -20.54
C GLN A 90 4.46 6.54 -20.15
N ARG A 91 3.68 7.04 -21.12
CA ARG A 91 2.28 7.43 -20.88
C ARG A 91 1.54 6.26 -20.26
N LEU A 92 0.72 6.57 -19.27
CA LEU A 92 0.08 5.57 -18.42
C LEU A 92 -1.42 5.86 -18.35
N ALA A 93 -2.22 4.84 -18.63
CA ALA A 93 -3.65 4.82 -18.40
C ALA A 93 -3.96 3.72 -17.39
N ILE A 94 -4.63 4.06 -16.28
CA ILE A 94 -4.95 3.12 -15.20
C ILE A 94 -6.45 3.18 -14.90
N LEU A 95 -7.04 2.01 -14.70
CA LEU A 95 -8.40 1.87 -14.17
C LEU A 95 -8.39 2.20 -12.66
N ILE A 96 -9.06 3.29 -12.29
CA ILE A 96 -9.17 3.76 -10.90
C ILE A 96 -10.39 3.14 -10.20
N SER A 97 -11.51 3.10 -10.91
CA SER A 97 -12.76 2.51 -10.46
C SER A 97 -13.55 1.98 -11.67
N GLU A 98 -14.66 1.28 -11.43
CA GLU A 98 -15.47 0.74 -12.52
C GLU A 98 -15.95 1.87 -13.46
N GLY A 99 -15.46 1.86 -14.70
CA GLY A 99 -15.76 2.87 -15.71
C GLY A 99 -14.90 4.15 -15.65
N GLU A 100 -13.98 4.27 -14.70
CA GLU A 100 -13.09 5.43 -14.55
C GLU A 100 -11.63 5.07 -14.91
N ILE A 101 -11.14 5.60 -16.02
CA ILE A 101 -9.74 5.47 -16.45
C ILE A 101 -9.06 6.84 -16.30
N ALA A 102 -7.94 6.87 -15.58
CA ALA A 102 -7.10 8.05 -15.43
C ALA A 102 -5.86 7.94 -16.33
N GLU A 103 -5.58 9.01 -17.08
CA GLU A 103 -4.35 9.18 -17.84
C GLU A 103 -3.40 10.15 -17.13
N TYR A 104 -2.12 9.80 -17.10
CA TYR A 104 -1.06 10.60 -16.47
C TYR A 104 -0.01 11.02 -17.50
N LEU A 105 0.79 12.05 -17.14
CA LEU A 105 1.89 12.62 -17.94
C LEU A 105 1.44 13.65 -19.00
N ASP A 106 0.34 14.36 -18.73
CA ASP A 106 -0.22 15.44 -19.55
C ASP A 106 0.08 16.86 -19.00
N GLY A 107 0.60 16.97 -17.77
CA GLY A 107 0.83 18.24 -17.08
C GLY A 107 2.16 18.37 -16.33
N SER A 108 2.24 19.34 -15.41
CA SER A 108 3.44 19.58 -14.59
C SER A 108 3.72 18.43 -13.60
N LEU A 109 4.93 18.36 -13.05
CA LEU A 109 5.28 17.35 -12.03
C LEU A 109 4.31 17.38 -10.84
N LYS A 110 3.99 18.59 -10.35
CA LYS A 110 3.11 18.81 -9.21
C LYS A 110 1.67 18.38 -9.49
N ASP A 111 1.15 18.69 -10.67
CA ASP A 111 -0.23 18.38 -11.02
C ASP A 111 -0.43 16.87 -11.19
N ASN A 112 0.51 16.21 -11.88
CA ASN A 112 0.52 14.76 -12.00
C ASN A 112 0.59 14.08 -10.62
N LEU A 113 1.53 14.50 -9.77
CA LEU A 113 1.68 13.91 -8.44
C LEU A 113 0.42 14.10 -7.59
N SER A 114 -0.20 15.29 -7.65
CA SER A 114 -1.45 15.57 -6.91
C SER A 114 -2.59 14.67 -7.37
N ARG A 115 -2.76 14.49 -8.69
CA ARG A 115 -3.76 13.57 -9.26
C ARG A 115 -3.50 12.11 -8.84
N MET A 116 -2.26 11.64 -8.98
CA MET A 116 -1.87 10.28 -8.61
C MET A 116 -2.15 9.99 -7.13
N ILE A 117 -1.85 10.92 -6.21
CA ILE A 117 -2.12 10.76 -4.78
C ILE A 117 -3.63 10.63 -4.51
N LEU A 118 -4.46 11.44 -5.17
CA LEU A 118 -5.91 11.37 -5.03
C LEU A 118 -6.45 10.03 -5.56
N ASP A 119 -5.98 9.61 -6.73
CA ASP A 119 -6.43 8.38 -7.38
C ASP A 119 -5.95 7.12 -6.62
N LEU A 120 -4.76 7.12 -6.01
CA LEU A 120 -4.34 6.10 -5.03
C LEU A 120 -5.31 6.03 -3.84
N GLY A 121 -5.76 7.19 -3.35
CA GLY A 121 -6.72 7.29 -2.25
C GLY A 121 -8.10 6.74 -2.63
N LYS A 122 -8.55 6.94 -3.87
CA LYS A 122 -9.78 6.34 -4.42
C LYS A 122 -9.67 4.82 -4.58
N ILE A 123 -8.56 4.32 -5.14
CA ILE A 123 -8.33 2.87 -5.29
C ILE A 123 -8.38 2.18 -3.91
N ARG A 124 -7.78 2.79 -2.88
CA ARG A 124 -7.83 2.29 -1.49
C ARG A 124 -9.19 2.50 -0.79
N LYS A 125 -10.15 3.17 -1.43
CA LYS A 125 -11.44 3.58 -0.82
C LYS A 125 -11.28 4.45 0.43
N SER A 126 -10.18 5.19 0.50
CA SER A 126 -9.93 6.18 1.56
C SER A 126 -10.42 7.59 1.21
N LEU A 127 -10.71 7.82 -0.08
CA LEU A 127 -11.30 9.05 -0.60
C LEU A 127 -12.54 8.68 -1.41
N ALA A 128 -13.62 9.43 -1.19
CA ALA A 128 -14.90 9.30 -1.89
C ALA A 128 -14.89 9.99 -3.24
#